data_AF-A0A937PKZ8-F1
#
_entry.id   AF-A0A937PKZ8-F1
#
_cell.length_a   1.000
_cell.length_b   1.000
_cell.length_c   1.000
_cell.angle_alpha   90.00
_cell.angle_beta   90.00
_cell.angle_gamma   90.00
#
_symmetry.space_group_name_H-M   'P 1'
#
loop_
_entity.id
_entity.type
_entity.pdbx_description
1 polymer ?
#
loop_
_entity_poly.entity_id
_entity_poly.type
_entity_poly.pdbx_seq_one_letter_code
_entity_poly.pdbx_strand_id
1 'polypeptide(L)'
;MSRRRERTMPRCPSCNYENPPKADLCANCAARLEPVESQPAATPAESTPDEPIGGESGLEEELLSLLQGGKKIQAIKVYRQKSGLGLMEAKKEVEALAAKHDITPQGSGCAGVLLLALALGALMLLSAGVAMAQPPSRDGLAAYWDFDEPSGDRVVDRAGGTNQGTLQGKPQAQRVQGPFGSGALDFTAPFQEVNGPDAGLPGGAAPGSISLWFRPAPGATNKVLFVYGSGSVTGQARGLWLRDAGAVSFFFRNNPPDLHASIPGGIVANRWHHLVGTYDGATARLYYDGKLSGQIATKINTVLDGTFRIGANTNEHSRDFVGQIDDVAVYNRVL
;
A
#
# COMPACT_ATOMS: atom_id res chain seq x y z
N MET A 1 -30.88 -38.10 25.29
CA MET A 1 -29.42 -37.94 25.15
C MET A 1 -29.09 -37.86 23.66
N SER A 2 -28.94 -36.65 23.11
CA SER A 2 -28.63 -36.44 21.68
C SER A 2 -27.12 -36.43 21.48
N ARG A 3 -26.58 -37.39 20.71
CA ARG A 3 -25.15 -37.46 20.37
C ARG A 3 -24.84 -36.37 19.35
N ARG A 4 -24.10 -35.34 19.77
CA ARG A 4 -23.54 -34.30 18.90
C ARG A 4 -22.44 -34.94 18.05
N ARG A 5 -22.65 -35.08 16.73
CA ARG A 5 -21.59 -35.49 15.81
C ARG A 5 -20.55 -34.38 15.74
N GLU A 6 -19.35 -34.63 16.24
CA GLU A 6 -18.18 -33.80 15.97
C GLU A 6 -17.94 -33.79 14.46
N ARG A 7 -17.98 -32.61 13.84
CA ARG A 7 -17.63 -32.44 12.43
C ARG A 7 -16.12 -32.22 12.39
N THR A 8 -15.39 -33.17 11.78
CA THR A 8 -13.96 -33.05 11.53
C THR A 8 -13.68 -31.85 10.62
N MET A 9 -12.77 -30.97 11.05
CA MET A 9 -12.32 -29.81 10.28
C MET A 9 -11.12 -30.21 9.40
N PRO A 10 -11.21 -30.09 8.07
CA PRO A 10 -10.11 -30.48 7.18
C PRO A 10 -8.92 -29.51 7.30
N ARG A 11 -7.71 -30.05 7.31
CA ARG A 11 -6.46 -29.26 7.27
C ARG A 11 -5.95 -29.10 5.85
N CYS A 12 -5.45 -27.91 5.55
CA CYS A 12 -4.86 -27.60 4.25
C CYS A 12 -3.53 -28.35 4.03
N PRO A 13 -3.33 -29.06 2.91
CA PRO A 13 -2.08 -29.77 2.64
C PRO A 13 -0.89 -28.83 2.39
N SER A 14 -1.14 -27.58 2.00
CA SER A 14 -0.08 -26.61 1.68
C SER A 14 0.38 -25.77 2.88
N CYS A 15 -0.50 -25.49 3.84
CA CYS A 15 -0.17 -24.60 4.97
C CYS A 15 -0.69 -25.08 6.34
N ASN A 16 -1.27 -26.28 6.41
CA ASN A 16 -1.76 -26.94 7.62
C ASN A 16 -2.87 -26.17 8.40
N TYR A 17 -3.46 -25.13 7.81
CA TYR A 17 -4.56 -24.36 8.41
C TYR A 17 -5.84 -25.19 8.49
N GLU A 18 -6.56 -25.12 9.61
CA GLU A 18 -7.85 -25.81 9.81
C GLU A 18 -8.99 -25.01 9.19
N ASN A 19 -9.74 -25.65 8.30
CA ASN A 19 -10.78 -25.00 7.52
C ASN A 19 -12.18 -25.38 8.02
N PRO A 20 -13.19 -24.52 7.77
CA PRO A 20 -14.58 -24.87 8.02
C PRO A 20 -14.98 -26.16 7.28
N PRO A 21 -15.91 -26.97 7.84
CA PRO A 21 -16.42 -28.14 7.15
C PRO A 21 -17.01 -27.76 5.78
N LYS A 22 -16.66 -28.51 4.71
CA LYS A 22 -17.07 -28.27 3.31
C LYS A 22 -16.44 -27.06 2.61
N ALA A 23 -15.29 -26.55 3.08
CA ALA A 23 -14.53 -25.56 2.32
C ALA A 23 -13.84 -26.22 1.12
N ASP A 24 -14.00 -25.64 -0.08
CA ASP A 24 -13.31 -26.10 -1.30
C ASP A 24 -11.90 -25.51 -1.42
N LEU A 25 -11.67 -24.34 -0.79
CA LEU A 25 -10.42 -23.59 -0.76
C LEU A 25 -10.01 -23.25 0.67
N CYS A 26 -8.70 -23.24 0.92
CA CYS A 26 -8.13 -22.87 2.21
C CYS A 26 -8.34 -21.38 2.51
N ALA A 27 -8.91 -21.05 3.67
CA ALA A 27 -9.18 -19.66 4.06
C ALA A 27 -7.90 -18.83 4.28
N ASN A 28 -6.77 -19.48 4.57
CA ASN A 28 -5.48 -18.80 4.76
C ASN A 28 -4.68 -18.59 3.46
N CYS A 29 -4.66 -19.56 2.55
CA CYS A 29 -3.76 -19.53 1.38
C CYS A 29 -4.43 -19.80 0.03
N ALA A 30 -5.75 -19.97 0.00
CA ALA A 30 -6.55 -20.26 -1.18
C ALA A 30 -6.21 -21.58 -1.92
N ALA A 31 -5.40 -22.48 -1.34
CA ALA A 31 -5.15 -23.80 -1.91
C ALA A 31 -6.39 -24.72 -1.85
N ARG A 32 -6.56 -25.61 -2.84
CA ARG A 32 -7.70 -26.55 -2.92
C ARG A 32 -7.60 -27.66 -1.86
N LEU A 33 -8.72 -28.02 -1.24
CA LEU A 33 -8.75 -28.92 -0.06
C LEU A 33 -9.09 -30.39 -0.36
N GLU A 34 -9.66 -30.72 -1.52
CA GLU A 34 -10.07 -32.10 -1.88
C GLU A 34 -9.27 -32.73 -3.04
N PRO A 35 -9.18 -34.08 -3.11
CA PRO A 35 -8.28 -34.79 -4.01
C PRO A 35 -8.86 -34.95 -5.42
N VAL A 36 -7.97 -34.90 -6.42
CA VAL A 36 -8.29 -35.06 -7.84
C VAL A 36 -8.76 -36.50 -8.12
N GLU A 37 -9.99 -36.65 -8.58
CA GLU A 37 -10.59 -37.91 -9.03
C GLU A 37 -9.83 -38.48 -10.24
N SER A 38 -9.44 -39.75 -10.15
CA SER A 38 -8.63 -40.51 -11.10
C SER A 38 -9.39 -40.86 -12.39
N GLN A 39 -8.78 -40.64 -13.57
CA GLN A 39 -9.26 -41.23 -14.84
C GLN A 39 -8.98 -42.75 -14.88
N PRO A 40 -9.82 -43.56 -15.54
CA PRO A 40 -9.85 -45.01 -15.38
C PRO A 40 -8.75 -45.74 -16.17
N ALA A 41 -8.31 -46.86 -15.60
CA ALA A 41 -7.37 -47.81 -16.17
C ALA A 41 -7.97 -48.60 -17.35
N ALA A 42 -7.19 -48.79 -18.41
CA ALA A 42 -7.48 -49.76 -19.46
C ALA A 42 -6.86 -51.12 -19.09
N THR A 43 -7.68 -52.17 -19.16
CA THR A 43 -7.34 -53.59 -18.98
C THR A 43 -6.59 -54.16 -20.19
N PRO A 44 -5.91 -55.32 -20.05
CA PRO A 44 -4.84 -55.78 -20.93
C PRO A 44 -5.33 -56.71 -22.04
N ALA A 45 -4.60 -56.76 -23.15
CA ALA A 45 -4.70 -57.80 -24.16
C ALA A 45 -3.34 -58.50 -24.34
N GLU A 46 -3.37 -59.82 -24.14
CA GLU A 46 -2.47 -60.88 -24.65
C GLU A 46 -2.26 -60.79 -26.18
N SER A 47 -1.26 -61.37 -26.86
CA SER A 47 -0.03 -62.11 -26.56
C SER A 47 0.69 -62.39 -27.90
N THR A 48 2.04 -62.35 -27.91
CA THR A 48 3.04 -63.11 -28.73
C THR A 48 3.03 -63.11 -30.29
N PRO A 49 4.11 -63.53 -30.99
CA PRO A 49 5.57 -63.42 -30.73
C PRO A 49 6.45 -63.08 -31.98
N ASP A 50 7.76 -62.89 -31.74
CA ASP A 50 8.94 -62.97 -32.65
C ASP A 50 9.07 -61.89 -33.75
N GLU A 51 10.17 -61.15 -33.96
CA GLU A 51 11.64 -61.37 -33.88
C GLU A 51 12.32 -60.00 -34.23
N PRO A 52 13.65 -59.81 -34.34
CA PRO A 52 14.77 -59.96 -33.40
C PRO A 52 15.31 -58.59 -32.89
N ILE A 53 16.25 -58.70 -31.93
CA ILE A 53 16.94 -57.64 -31.17
C ILE A 53 17.54 -56.52 -32.06
N GLY A 54 16.99 -55.31 -31.93
CA GLY A 54 17.59 -54.03 -32.32
C GLY A 54 17.72 -53.10 -31.11
N GLY A 55 18.48 -53.55 -30.09
CA GLY A 55 18.35 -53.08 -28.71
C GLY A 55 18.92 -51.70 -28.35
N GLU A 56 19.68 -51.04 -29.21
CA GLU A 56 20.29 -49.73 -28.88
C GLU A 56 20.11 -48.66 -29.97
N SER A 57 20.17 -49.03 -31.26
CA SER A 57 20.09 -48.06 -32.37
C SER A 57 18.72 -47.42 -32.55
N GLY A 58 17.63 -48.19 -32.42
CA GLY A 58 16.27 -47.68 -32.64
C GLY A 58 15.76 -46.78 -31.51
N LEU A 59 16.19 -47.03 -30.27
CA LEU A 59 15.87 -46.17 -29.15
C LEU A 59 16.64 -44.85 -29.25
N GLU A 60 17.94 -44.90 -29.57
CA GLU A 60 18.74 -43.69 -29.76
C GLU A 60 18.16 -42.81 -30.89
N GLU A 61 17.80 -43.39 -32.03
CA GLU A 61 17.21 -42.65 -33.16
C GLU A 61 15.86 -42.00 -32.82
N GLU A 62 14.97 -42.70 -32.10
CA GLU A 62 13.69 -42.17 -31.64
C GLU A 62 13.89 -41.00 -30.67
N LEU A 63 14.87 -41.10 -29.76
CA LEU A 63 15.20 -40.03 -28.82
C LEU A 63 15.82 -38.83 -29.53
N LEU A 64 16.72 -39.05 -30.49
CA LEU A 64 17.30 -37.98 -31.29
C LEU A 64 16.24 -37.24 -32.11
N SER A 65 15.30 -37.96 -32.72
CA SER A 65 14.16 -37.36 -33.44
C SER A 65 13.32 -36.47 -32.51
N LEU A 66 12.98 -36.95 -31.31
CA LEU A 66 12.22 -36.19 -30.32
C LEU A 66 13.00 -34.97 -29.80
N LEU A 67 14.31 -35.10 -29.58
CA LEU A 67 15.18 -34.03 -29.12
C LEU A 67 15.35 -32.94 -30.20
N GLN A 68 15.60 -33.31 -31.45
CA GLN A 68 15.65 -32.39 -32.59
C GLN A 68 14.31 -31.67 -32.80
N GLY A 69 13.19 -32.35 -32.51
CA GLY A 69 11.85 -31.76 -32.53
C GLY A 69 11.48 -30.91 -31.31
N GLY A 70 12.40 -30.66 -30.37
CA GLY A 70 12.16 -29.87 -29.16
C GLY A 70 11.29 -30.57 -28.10
N LYS A 71 10.99 -31.86 -28.25
CA LYS A 71 10.07 -32.64 -27.39
C LYS A 71 10.81 -33.36 -26.25
N LYS A 72 11.69 -32.65 -25.53
CA LYS A 72 12.56 -33.23 -24.47
C LYS A 72 11.78 -33.99 -23.38
N ILE A 73 10.63 -33.47 -22.93
CA ILE A 73 9.80 -34.15 -21.92
C ILE A 73 9.26 -35.49 -22.45
N GLN A 74 8.94 -35.56 -23.75
CA GLN A 74 8.49 -36.79 -24.38
C GLN A 74 9.63 -37.79 -24.53
N ALA A 75 10.84 -37.34 -24.91
CA ALA A 75 12.03 -38.19 -24.94
C ALA A 75 12.33 -38.82 -23.56
N ILE A 76 12.24 -38.04 -22.47
CA ILE A 76 12.41 -38.56 -21.09
C ILE A 76 11.35 -39.60 -20.75
N LYS A 77 10.09 -39.39 -21.15
CA LYS A 77 9.00 -40.36 -20.94
C LYS A 77 9.24 -41.67 -21.70
N VAL A 78 9.64 -41.59 -22.97
CA VAL A 78 9.93 -42.76 -23.82
C VAL A 78 11.12 -43.54 -23.26
N TYR A 79 12.21 -42.86 -22.91
CA TYR A 79 13.38 -43.50 -22.30
C TYR A 79 13.03 -44.19 -20.99
N ARG A 80 12.24 -43.53 -20.13
CA ARG A 80 11.78 -44.09 -18.85
C ARG A 80 10.92 -45.35 -19.04
N GLN A 81 10.00 -45.33 -20.01
CA GLN A 81 9.13 -46.47 -20.30
C GLN A 81 9.91 -47.68 -20.82
N LYS A 82 10.96 -47.45 -21.63
CA LYS A 82 11.76 -48.54 -22.21
C LYS A 82 12.87 -49.05 -21.31
N SER A 83 13.46 -48.20 -20.47
CA SER A 83 14.56 -48.58 -19.55
C SER A 83 14.08 -49.00 -18.15
N GLY A 84 12.86 -48.63 -17.74
CA GLY A 84 12.35 -48.85 -16.38
C GLY A 84 12.99 -47.97 -15.31
N LEU A 85 13.86 -47.02 -15.69
CA LEU A 85 14.57 -46.15 -14.76
C LEU A 85 13.65 -45.15 -14.02
N GLY A 86 14.15 -44.60 -12.92
CA GLY A 86 13.51 -43.47 -12.25
C GLY A 86 13.54 -42.21 -13.11
N LEU A 87 12.71 -41.22 -12.77
CA LEU A 87 12.59 -39.98 -13.56
C LEU A 87 13.91 -39.21 -13.63
N MET A 88 14.68 -39.19 -12.55
CA MET A 88 15.94 -38.48 -12.45
C MET A 88 17.03 -39.13 -13.32
N GLU A 89 17.13 -40.46 -13.25
CA GLU A 89 18.06 -41.25 -14.03
C GLU A 89 17.72 -41.16 -15.52
N ALA A 90 16.44 -41.29 -15.88
CA ALA A 90 15.99 -41.15 -17.25
C ALA A 90 16.26 -39.75 -17.83
N LYS A 91 16.11 -38.70 -17.01
CA LYS A 91 16.46 -37.33 -17.41
C LYS A 91 17.95 -37.20 -17.68
N LYS A 92 18.80 -37.74 -16.80
CA LYS A 92 20.26 -37.66 -16.92
C LYS A 92 20.76 -38.32 -18.22
N GLU A 93 20.25 -39.49 -18.56
CA GLU A 93 20.65 -40.21 -19.78
C GLU A 93 20.20 -39.50 -21.06
N VAL A 94 18.96 -38.98 -21.10
CA VAL A 94 18.47 -38.21 -22.25
C VAL A 94 19.24 -36.88 -22.41
N GLU A 95 19.67 -36.27 -21.32
CA GLU A 95 20.54 -35.08 -21.36
C GLU A 95 21.95 -35.39 -21.83
N ALA A 96 22.53 -36.51 -21.40
CA ALA A 96 23.83 -36.98 -21.90
C ALA A 96 23.78 -37.30 -23.40
N LEU A 97 22.68 -37.91 -23.87
CA LEU A 97 22.48 -38.19 -25.29
C LEU A 97 22.36 -36.91 -26.12
N ALA A 98 21.60 -35.91 -25.64
CA ALA A 98 21.51 -34.62 -26.31
C ALA A 98 22.87 -33.91 -26.42
N ALA A 99 23.69 -33.98 -25.36
CA ALA A 99 25.02 -33.40 -25.33
C ALA A 99 26.01 -34.12 -26.26
N LYS A 100 25.92 -35.45 -26.36
CA LYS A 100 26.76 -36.27 -27.26
C LYS A 100 26.55 -35.94 -28.75
N HIS A 101 25.36 -35.47 -29.12
CA HIS A 101 24.96 -35.19 -30.51
C HIS A 101 24.80 -33.69 -30.80
N ASP A 102 25.35 -32.81 -29.96
CA ASP A 102 25.27 -31.34 -30.07
C ASP A 102 23.83 -30.80 -30.24
N ILE A 103 22.83 -31.54 -29.72
CA ILE A 103 21.44 -31.12 -29.76
C ILE A 103 21.22 -30.12 -28.62
N THR A 104 21.34 -28.85 -28.97
CA THR A 104 20.99 -27.76 -28.06
C THR A 104 19.48 -27.79 -27.77
N PRO A 105 19.05 -27.69 -26.49
CA PRO A 105 17.65 -27.65 -26.17
C PRO A 105 17.00 -26.45 -26.87
N GLN A 106 16.14 -26.70 -27.86
CA GLN A 106 15.14 -25.72 -28.28
C GLN A 106 14.03 -25.66 -27.23
N GLY A 107 14.42 -25.17 -26.05
CA GLY A 107 13.52 -24.56 -25.10
C GLY A 107 13.53 -23.07 -25.39
N SER A 108 12.41 -22.57 -25.92
CA SER A 108 11.86 -21.24 -25.65
C SER A 108 12.90 -20.16 -25.31
N GLY A 109 13.56 -19.66 -26.36
CA GLY A 109 14.28 -18.41 -26.45
C GLY A 109 14.77 -17.73 -25.15
N CYS A 110 15.74 -18.32 -24.46
CA CYS A 110 16.50 -17.58 -23.45
C CYS A 110 17.67 -16.77 -24.03
N ALA A 111 18.05 -16.95 -25.31
CA ALA A 111 19.10 -16.14 -25.95
C ALA A 111 18.58 -14.76 -26.42
N GLY A 112 17.32 -14.70 -26.88
CA GLY A 112 16.61 -13.43 -27.03
C GLY A 112 16.34 -12.80 -25.67
N VAL A 113 15.97 -13.60 -24.66
CA VAL A 113 15.68 -13.16 -23.30
C VAL A 113 16.94 -12.94 -22.46
N LEU A 114 18.18 -13.16 -22.90
CA LEU A 114 19.37 -12.76 -22.11
C LEU A 114 19.90 -11.39 -22.54
N LEU A 115 19.79 -11.04 -23.83
CA LEU A 115 19.94 -9.66 -24.28
C LEU A 115 18.67 -8.83 -24.04
N LEU A 116 17.47 -9.44 -24.05
CA LEU A 116 16.26 -8.87 -23.45
C LEU A 116 16.17 -9.06 -21.93
N ALA A 117 16.99 -9.80 -21.19
CA ALA A 117 17.00 -9.77 -19.70
C ALA A 117 18.16 -8.95 -19.16
N LEU A 118 19.09 -8.51 -20.01
CA LEU A 118 19.92 -7.35 -19.69
C LEU A 118 19.23 -6.05 -20.14
N ALA A 119 18.46 -6.06 -21.23
CA ALA A 119 17.63 -4.92 -21.63
C ALA A 119 16.24 -4.85 -20.95
N LEU A 120 15.62 -5.96 -20.53
CA LEU A 120 14.46 -5.98 -19.60
C LEU A 120 14.81 -6.36 -18.17
N GLY A 121 16.02 -6.77 -17.83
CA GLY A 121 16.47 -6.74 -16.42
C GLY A 121 16.85 -5.33 -15.99
N ALA A 122 17.35 -4.51 -16.91
CA ALA A 122 17.46 -3.07 -16.73
C ALA A 122 16.13 -2.31 -16.92
N LEU A 123 15.08 -2.96 -17.47
CA LEU A 123 13.74 -2.34 -17.67
C LEU A 123 12.60 -2.96 -16.83
N MET A 124 12.81 -4.08 -16.13
CA MET A 124 11.93 -4.65 -15.08
C MET A 124 12.51 -4.49 -13.68
N LEU A 125 13.44 -3.54 -13.51
CA LEU A 125 13.73 -2.89 -12.22
C LEU A 125 13.10 -1.49 -12.14
N LEU A 126 12.11 -1.21 -12.99
CA LEU A 126 11.11 -0.15 -12.79
C LEU A 126 9.74 -0.85 -12.75
N SER A 127 8.88 -0.79 -11.75
CA SER A 127 8.86 -0.04 -10.52
C SER A 127 7.81 -0.72 -9.63
N ALA A 128 8.20 -1.65 -8.76
CA ALA A 128 7.69 -1.53 -7.39
C ALA A 128 8.49 -0.37 -6.80
N GLY A 129 8.25 0.84 -7.30
CA GLY A 129 8.52 1.99 -6.49
C GLY A 129 7.73 1.69 -5.23
N VAL A 130 8.42 1.46 -4.12
CA VAL A 130 7.99 2.15 -2.92
C VAL A 130 7.73 3.55 -3.46
N ALA A 131 6.45 3.92 -3.56
CA ALA A 131 6.12 5.29 -3.88
C ALA A 131 6.71 6.06 -2.70
N MET A 132 7.98 6.41 -2.82
CA MET A 132 8.61 7.38 -1.97
C MET A 132 7.68 8.56 -2.15
N ALA A 133 7.04 8.99 -1.06
CA ALA A 133 6.39 10.29 -1.10
C ALA A 133 7.41 11.25 -1.70
N GLN A 134 7.07 11.83 -2.85
CA GLN A 134 7.89 12.91 -3.32
C GLN A 134 7.80 13.97 -2.24
N PRO A 135 8.94 14.46 -1.71
CA PRO A 135 8.90 15.51 -0.72
C PRO A 135 8.06 16.65 -1.28
N PRO A 136 7.30 17.36 -0.42
CA PRO A 136 6.45 18.44 -0.86
C PRO A 136 7.24 19.41 -1.76
N SER A 137 6.57 19.91 -2.80
CA SER A 137 7.14 20.95 -3.67
C SER A 137 7.72 22.05 -2.79
N ARG A 138 9.00 22.40 -2.98
CA ARG A 138 9.58 23.53 -2.23
C ARG A 138 9.08 24.89 -2.71
N ASP A 139 8.57 24.95 -3.94
CA ASP A 139 7.99 26.18 -4.46
C ASP A 139 6.74 26.57 -3.65
N GLY A 140 6.82 27.74 -3.03
CA GLY A 140 5.80 28.30 -2.14
C GLY A 140 5.61 27.58 -0.81
N LEU A 141 6.51 26.69 -0.40
CA LEU A 141 6.41 25.96 0.88
C LEU A 141 6.78 26.89 2.05
N ALA A 142 5.80 27.18 2.92
CA ALA A 142 5.96 28.08 4.06
C ALA A 142 6.28 27.35 5.37
N ALA A 143 5.75 26.14 5.55
CA ALA A 143 6.09 25.24 6.65
C ALA A 143 5.83 23.78 6.25
N TYR A 144 6.62 22.86 6.79
CA TYR A 144 6.43 21.42 6.59
C TYR A 144 6.89 20.61 7.80
N TRP A 145 6.04 19.71 8.28
CA TRP A 145 6.32 18.81 9.39
C TRP A 145 6.07 17.36 8.95
N ASP A 146 7.15 16.58 8.88
CA ASP A 146 7.19 15.17 8.42
C ASP A 146 7.19 14.15 9.57
N PHE A 147 7.26 14.64 10.80
CA PHE A 147 7.46 13.92 12.06
C PHE A 147 8.41 12.70 11.99
N ASP A 148 9.52 12.83 11.25
CA ASP A 148 10.57 11.81 11.14
C ASP A 148 11.72 11.96 12.16
N GLU A 149 11.58 12.85 13.16
CA GLU A 149 12.56 12.90 14.25
C GLU A 149 12.58 11.57 15.02
N PRO A 150 13.75 11.06 15.42
CA PRO A 150 13.85 9.73 16.02
C PRO A 150 13.18 9.61 17.40
N SER A 151 13.13 10.70 18.16
CA SER A 151 12.51 10.76 19.49
C SER A 151 12.43 12.20 20.00
N GLY A 152 11.83 12.38 21.18
CA GLY A 152 11.72 13.65 21.87
C GLY A 152 10.49 14.45 21.45
N ASP A 153 10.39 15.65 22.03
CA ASP A 153 9.24 16.53 21.88
C ASP A 153 9.37 17.51 20.72
N ARG A 154 10.57 17.67 20.17
CA ARG A 154 10.81 18.59 19.05
C ARG A 154 10.16 18.08 17.76
N VAL A 155 9.50 19.00 17.05
CA VAL A 155 8.96 18.79 15.70
C VAL A 155 9.58 19.84 14.77
N VAL A 156 10.32 19.41 13.75
CA VAL A 156 11.13 20.30 12.91
C VAL A 156 10.32 20.81 11.73
N ASP A 157 10.39 22.13 11.50
CA ASP A 157 9.95 22.70 10.22
C ASP A 157 11.00 22.41 9.13
N ARG A 158 10.69 21.42 8.29
CA ARG A 158 11.48 20.93 7.17
C ARG A 158 11.47 21.86 5.96
N ALA A 159 10.61 22.89 5.95
CA ALA A 159 10.69 23.96 4.95
C ALA A 159 11.92 24.87 5.17
N GLY A 160 12.58 24.74 6.34
CA GLY A 160 13.74 25.56 6.73
C GLY A 160 13.36 26.87 7.41
N GLY A 161 12.08 27.04 7.77
CA GLY A 161 11.55 28.20 8.46
C GLY A 161 11.69 28.13 9.99
N THR A 162 11.11 29.14 10.65
CA THR A 162 11.11 29.29 12.11
C THR A 162 9.94 28.59 12.79
N ASN A 163 9.05 27.92 12.03
CA ASN A 163 7.81 27.33 12.53
C ASN A 163 8.04 25.96 13.20
N GLN A 164 9.07 25.89 14.05
CA GLN A 164 9.42 24.67 14.79
C GLN A 164 8.32 24.36 15.82
N GLY A 165 7.86 23.12 15.85
CA GLY A 165 6.84 22.65 16.78
C GLY A 165 7.41 21.98 18.03
N THR A 166 6.57 21.82 19.04
CA THR A 166 6.84 21.03 20.24
C THR A 166 5.61 20.18 20.58
N LEU A 167 5.82 18.90 20.86
CA LEU A 167 4.81 17.96 21.33
C LEU A 167 4.42 18.29 22.76
N GLN A 168 3.13 18.52 22.97
CA GLN A 168 2.52 18.76 24.26
C GLN A 168 1.68 17.56 24.71
N GLY A 169 1.19 17.62 25.95
CA GLY A 169 0.40 16.56 26.56
C GLY A 169 1.22 15.54 27.33
N LYS A 170 0.59 14.89 28.31
CA LYS A 170 1.19 13.81 29.12
C LYS A 170 0.19 12.65 29.25
N PRO A 171 0.49 11.45 28.70
CA PRO A 171 1.67 11.13 27.88
C PRO A 171 1.68 11.93 26.55
N GLN A 172 2.86 12.12 25.97
CA GLN A 172 2.99 12.73 24.64
C GLN A 172 2.50 11.78 23.54
N ALA A 173 2.07 12.32 22.40
CA ALA A 173 1.77 11.53 21.21
C ALA A 173 3.02 10.73 20.79
N GLN A 174 2.81 9.52 20.31
CA GLN A 174 3.90 8.62 19.93
C GLN A 174 4.20 8.73 18.46
N ARG A 175 5.47 8.59 18.09
CA ARG A 175 5.87 8.45 16.69
C ARG A 175 5.64 7.02 16.23
N VAL A 176 4.99 6.87 15.09
CA VAL A 176 4.60 5.58 14.50
C VAL A 176 4.84 5.60 13.00
N GLN A 177 4.76 4.43 12.37
CA GLN A 177 4.89 4.34 10.92
C GLN A 177 3.73 5.08 10.22
N GLY A 178 4.08 6.08 9.41
CA GLY A 178 3.22 6.84 8.54
C GLY A 178 2.91 6.16 7.21
N PRO A 179 2.20 6.85 6.29
CA PRO A 179 1.85 6.30 4.98
C PRO A 179 3.07 6.08 4.07
N PHE A 180 4.20 6.73 4.33
CA PHE A 180 5.40 6.69 3.48
C PHE A 180 6.71 6.39 4.24
N GLY A 181 6.67 6.08 5.53
CA GLY A 181 7.88 5.96 6.35
C GLY A 181 7.61 6.00 7.86
N SER A 182 8.60 6.36 8.68
CA SER A 182 8.52 6.43 10.15
C SER A 182 7.80 7.66 10.72
N GLY A 183 7.17 8.48 9.87
CA GLY A 183 6.93 9.90 10.12
C GLY A 183 5.59 10.31 10.76
N ALA A 184 4.75 9.42 11.29
CA ALA A 184 3.44 9.85 11.81
C ALA A 184 3.44 10.10 13.32
N LEU A 185 2.59 11.02 13.78
CA LEU A 185 2.24 11.17 15.20
C LEU A 185 0.90 10.51 15.50
N ASP A 186 0.85 9.67 16.53
CA ASP A 186 -0.33 8.96 17.02
C ASP A 186 -0.92 9.63 18.28
N PHE A 187 -2.05 10.29 18.09
CA PHE A 187 -2.81 11.00 19.11
C PHE A 187 -3.84 10.05 19.72
N THR A 188 -3.52 9.51 20.90
CA THR A 188 -4.29 8.46 21.60
C THR A 188 -4.75 8.87 23.00
N ALA A 189 -4.26 9.99 23.53
CA ALA A 189 -4.61 10.49 24.85
C ALA A 189 -5.10 11.95 24.79
N PRO A 190 -5.87 12.42 25.79
CA PRO A 190 -6.30 13.81 25.87
C PRO A 190 -5.12 14.80 25.89
N PHE A 191 -5.33 16.01 25.36
CA PHE A 191 -4.37 17.12 25.39
C PHE A 191 -3.07 16.88 24.62
N GLN A 192 -3.04 15.89 23.72
CA GLN A 192 -1.90 15.67 22.82
C GLN A 192 -2.01 16.60 21.61
N GLU A 193 -1.00 17.42 21.40
CA GLU A 193 -0.92 18.34 20.26
C GLU A 193 0.54 18.63 19.90
N VAL A 194 0.76 19.17 18.69
CA VAL A 194 1.98 19.93 18.39
C VAL A 194 1.61 21.40 18.40
N ASN A 195 2.38 22.24 19.10
CA ASN A 195 2.25 23.70 19.02
C ASN A 195 3.58 24.35 18.63
N GLY A 196 3.52 25.50 17.96
CA GLY A 196 4.71 26.26 17.56
C GLY A 196 4.31 27.61 16.95
N PRO A 197 5.27 28.50 16.63
CA PRO A 197 4.97 29.81 16.07
C PRO A 197 4.44 29.70 14.63
N ASP A 198 3.54 30.59 14.24
CA ASP A 198 2.94 30.67 12.89
C ASP A 198 3.56 31.78 12.01
N ALA A 199 4.80 32.17 12.32
CA ALA A 199 5.49 33.27 11.65
C ALA A 199 5.74 32.97 10.16
N GLY A 200 5.32 33.89 9.30
CA GLY A 200 5.49 33.74 7.84
C GLY A 200 4.48 32.81 7.16
N LEU A 201 3.53 32.23 7.91
CA LEU A 201 2.38 31.55 7.31
C LEU A 201 1.44 32.56 6.63
N PRO A 202 0.59 32.15 5.66
CA PRO A 202 -0.31 33.06 4.96
C PRO A 202 -1.34 33.73 5.89
N GLY A 203 -1.11 35.00 6.21
CA GLY A 203 -2.01 35.86 6.99
C GLY A 203 -2.91 36.73 6.12
N GLY A 204 -3.80 37.50 6.77
CA GLY A 204 -4.77 38.37 6.11
C GLY A 204 -5.67 37.61 5.13
N ALA A 205 -5.88 38.21 3.97
CA ALA A 205 -6.55 37.59 2.83
C ALA A 205 -5.57 36.91 1.85
N ALA A 206 -4.34 36.61 2.27
CA ALA A 206 -3.35 36.02 1.37
C ALA A 206 -3.79 34.63 0.87
N PRO A 207 -3.53 34.33 -0.42
CA PRO A 207 -3.72 33.00 -0.96
C PRO A 207 -2.79 32.00 -0.29
N GLY A 208 -3.16 30.73 -0.33
CA GLY A 208 -2.35 29.66 0.25
C GLY A 208 -3.06 28.32 0.28
N SER A 209 -2.32 27.29 0.68
CA SER A 209 -2.82 25.92 0.79
C SER A 209 -2.37 25.27 2.09
N ILE A 210 -3.19 24.36 2.62
CA ILE A 210 -2.87 23.47 3.72
C ILE A 210 -3.06 22.05 3.21
N SER A 211 -2.07 21.18 3.40
CA SER A 211 -2.10 19.76 3.04
C SER A 211 -1.68 18.93 4.24
N LEU A 212 -2.34 17.80 4.48
CA LEU A 212 -1.89 16.81 5.46
C LEU A 212 -2.42 15.41 5.13
N TRP A 213 -1.74 14.41 5.67
CA TRP A 213 -2.25 13.05 5.76
C TRP A 213 -2.82 12.81 7.15
N PHE A 214 -3.93 12.09 7.22
CA PHE A 214 -4.52 11.70 8.50
C PHE A 214 -5.11 10.29 8.43
N ARG A 215 -5.11 9.60 9.57
CA ARG A 215 -5.71 8.29 9.77
C ARG A 215 -6.57 8.33 11.04
N PRO A 216 -7.88 8.56 10.92
CA PRO A 216 -8.74 8.76 12.08
C PRO A 216 -9.00 7.46 12.81
N ALA A 217 -9.02 7.52 14.15
CA ALA A 217 -9.50 6.42 14.96
C ALA A 217 -11.02 6.19 14.73
N PRO A 218 -11.55 4.98 15.02
CA PRO A 218 -12.99 4.74 14.95
C PRO A 218 -13.78 5.77 15.77
N GLY A 219 -14.81 6.37 15.16
CA GLY A 219 -15.65 7.37 15.82
C GLY A 219 -15.03 8.77 15.97
N ALA A 220 -13.85 9.03 15.39
CA ALA A 220 -13.26 10.37 15.39
C ALA A 220 -14.06 11.34 14.50
N THR A 221 -15.09 11.94 15.07
CA THR A 221 -15.85 13.05 14.47
C THR A 221 -15.64 14.33 15.25
N ASN A 222 -15.90 15.45 14.58
CA ASN A 222 -15.80 16.78 15.16
C ASN A 222 -14.40 17.11 15.72
N LYS A 223 -13.33 16.78 14.96
CA LYS A 223 -11.92 16.89 15.37
C LYS A 223 -11.05 17.80 14.51
N VAL A 224 -10.33 18.72 15.12
CA VAL A 224 -9.42 19.64 14.41
C VAL A 224 -8.11 18.91 14.09
N LEU A 225 -7.71 18.93 12.82
CA LEU A 225 -6.48 18.30 12.35
C LEU A 225 -5.30 19.28 12.41
N PHE A 226 -5.52 20.50 11.93
CA PHE A 226 -4.52 21.57 11.91
C PHE A 226 -5.19 22.93 11.92
N VAL A 227 -4.59 23.91 12.59
CA VAL A 227 -5.05 25.29 12.63
C VAL A 227 -3.90 26.26 12.87
N TYR A 228 -3.97 27.44 12.29
CA TYR A 228 -3.13 28.58 12.66
C TYR A 228 -3.89 29.90 12.61
N GLY A 229 -3.36 30.91 13.30
CA GLY A 229 -3.97 32.21 13.50
C GLY A 229 -4.90 32.27 14.72
N SER A 230 -5.51 33.44 14.90
CA SER A 230 -6.09 33.84 16.18
C SER A 230 -7.25 32.95 16.60
N GLY A 231 -7.04 32.29 17.73
CA GLY A 231 -8.02 31.42 18.32
C GLY A 231 -9.14 32.10 19.09
N SER A 232 -9.02 33.39 19.40
CA SER A 232 -9.90 34.16 20.30
C SER A 232 -11.41 34.02 19.97
N VAL A 233 -12.29 34.42 20.88
CA VAL A 233 -13.76 34.32 20.67
C VAL A 233 -14.22 35.06 19.40
N THR A 234 -13.50 36.12 19.02
CA THR A 234 -13.64 36.86 17.75
C THR A 234 -12.60 36.45 16.70
N GLY A 235 -12.00 35.27 16.85
CA GLY A 235 -10.74 34.89 16.26
C GLY A 235 -10.75 34.69 14.76
N GLN A 236 -9.60 34.92 14.14
CA GLN A 236 -9.38 34.95 12.70
C GLN A 236 -8.31 33.91 12.35
N ALA A 237 -8.73 32.64 12.31
CA ALA A 237 -7.87 31.48 12.08
C ALA A 237 -8.33 30.71 10.84
N ARG A 238 -7.43 29.92 10.24
CA ARG A 238 -7.80 28.95 9.20
C ARG A 238 -7.20 27.58 9.48
N GLY A 239 -7.90 26.52 9.07
CA GLY A 239 -7.47 25.16 9.38
C GLY A 239 -8.33 24.06 8.77
N LEU A 240 -7.93 22.81 9.00
CA LEU A 240 -8.61 21.61 8.53
C LEU A 240 -9.26 20.85 9.69
N TRP A 241 -10.46 20.34 9.46
CA TRP A 241 -11.31 19.76 10.51
C TRP A 241 -12.17 18.61 9.97
N LEU A 242 -12.21 17.49 10.69
CA LEU A 242 -13.21 16.43 10.54
C LEU A 242 -14.56 16.81 11.16
N ARG A 243 -15.62 16.79 10.37
CA ARG A 243 -16.98 17.05 10.86
C ARG A 243 -17.76 15.77 11.10
N ASP A 244 -18.92 15.93 11.73
CA ASP A 244 -19.89 14.84 11.87
C ASP A 244 -20.41 14.37 10.50
N ALA A 245 -21.05 13.20 10.50
CA ALA A 245 -21.64 12.59 9.32
C ALA A 245 -20.68 12.39 8.12
N GLY A 246 -19.39 12.16 8.40
CA GLY A 246 -18.39 11.84 7.37
C GLY A 246 -18.06 13.02 6.45
N ALA A 247 -18.09 14.24 6.99
CA ALA A 247 -17.71 15.44 6.26
C ALA A 247 -16.33 15.97 6.70
N VAL A 248 -15.70 16.74 5.83
CA VAL A 248 -14.47 17.50 6.11
C VAL A 248 -14.73 18.99 5.95
N SER A 249 -13.89 19.81 6.56
CA SER A 249 -14.01 21.26 6.50
C SER A 249 -12.68 21.95 6.31
N PHE A 250 -12.66 22.95 5.44
CA PHE A 250 -11.69 24.04 5.49
C PHE A 250 -12.39 25.20 6.19
N PHE A 251 -12.02 25.46 7.44
CA PHE A 251 -12.71 26.43 8.27
C PHE A 251 -11.95 27.75 8.36
N PHE A 252 -12.70 28.83 8.52
CA PHE A 252 -12.25 30.20 8.67
C PHE A 252 -13.00 30.80 9.86
N ARG A 253 -12.36 30.88 11.04
CA ARG A 253 -13.03 31.40 12.24
C ARG A 253 -13.45 32.87 12.06
N ASN A 254 -14.57 33.21 12.69
CA ASN A 254 -15.19 34.55 12.76
C ASN A 254 -15.38 35.27 11.41
N ASN A 255 -16.18 34.67 10.53
CA ASN A 255 -16.67 35.21 9.26
C ASN A 255 -15.52 35.47 8.25
N PRO A 256 -15.43 34.66 7.19
CA PRO A 256 -16.54 34.23 6.32
C PRO A 256 -17.05 32.80 6.61
N PRO A 257 -18.06 32.27 5.89
CA PRO A 257 -18.47 30.88 6.06
C PRO A 257 -17.32 29.89 5.83
N ASP A 258 -17.26 28.88 6.70
CA ASP A 258 -16.46 27.68 6.50
C ASP A 258 -16.88 26.95 5.22
N LEU A 259 -15.93 26.29 4.56
CA LEU A 259 -16.21 25.36 3.48
C LEU A 259 -16.35 23.94 4.05
N HIS A 260 -17.57 23.42 4.04
CA HIS A 260 -17.85 22.03 4.41
C HIS A 260 -18.07 21.17 3.15
N ALA A 261 -17.55 19.95 3.15
CA ALA A 261 -17.79 18.98 2.08
C ALA A 261 -18.12 17.59 2.66
N SER A 262 -19.25 17.03 2.27
CA SER A 262 -19.61 15.64 2.56
C SER A 262 -18.77 14.69 1.70
N ILE A 263 -18.22 13.66 2.31
CA ILE A 263 -17.46 12.63 1.58
C ILE A 263 -18.42 11.47 1.23
N PRO A 264 -18.62 11.16 -0.06
CA PRO A 264 -19.43 10.01 -0.46
C PRO A 264 -18.84 8.71 0.13
N GLY A 265 -19.68 7.93 0.82
CA GLY A 265 -19.23 6.73 1.54
C GLY A 265 -18.58 7.00 2.91
N GLY A 266 -18.46 8.27 3.30
CA GLY A 266 -17.90 8.70 4.57
C GLY A 266 -16.37 8.62 4.64
N ILE A 267 -15.83 9.05 5.78
CA ILE A 267 -14.41 8.99 6.09
C ILE A 267 -14.13 7.64 6.76
N VAL A 268 -13.25 6.83 6.15
CA VAL A 268 -13.03 5.46 6.62
C VAL A 268 -11.99 5.45 7.74
N ALA A 269 -12.42 5.02 8.92
CA ALA A 269 -11.52 4.88 10.08
C ALA A 269 -10.36 3.93 9.79
N ASN A 270 -9.23 4.14 10.49
CA ASN A 270 -8.03 3.32 10.42
C ASN A 270 -7.40 3.22 9.02
N ARG A 271 -7.71 4.14 8.11
CA ARG A 271 -7.03 4.30 6.82
C ARG A 271 -6.45 5.69 6.66
N TRP A 272 -5.33 5.76 5.97
CA TRP A 272 -4.72 7.03 5.57
C TRP A 272 -5.58 7.71 4.51
N HIS A 273 -5.79 9.01 4.70
CA HIS A 273 -6.50 9.91 3.82
C HIS A 273 -5.71 11.19 3.65
N HIS A 274 -5.81 11.80 2.48
CA HIS A 274 -5.18 13.08 2.16
C HIS A 274 -6.21 14.19 2.11
N LEU A 275 -5.99 15.28 2.82
CA LEU A 275 -6.88 16.43 2.85
C LEU A 275 -6.12 17.70 2.50
N VAL A 276 -6.65 18.45 1.54
CA VAL A 276 -6.06 19.71 1.08
C VAL A 276 -7.11 20.81 1.04
N GLY A 277 -6.86 21.90 1.75
CA GLY A 277 -7.61 23.15 1.62
C GLY A 277 -6.80 24.18 0.85
N THR A 278 -7.38 24.82 -0.17
CA THR A 278 -6.71 25.88 -0.94
C THR A 278 -7.56 27.14 -0.97
N TYR A 279 -6.95 28.32 -0.94
CA TYR A 279 -7.61 29.60 -1.11
C TYR A 279 -6.84 30.47 -2.10
N ASP A 280 -7.52 30.95 -3.15
CA ASP A 280 -6.91 31.71 -4.24
C ASP A 280 -7.02 33.24 -4.10
N GLY A 281 -7.52 33.73 -2.95
CA GLY A 281 -7.84 35.14 -2.74
C GLY A 281 -9.33 35.46 -2.91
N ALA A 282 -10.12 34.56 -3.48
CA ALA A 282 -11.56 34.72 -3.67
C ALA A 282 -12.37 33.43 -3.46
N THR A 283 -11.78 32.26 -3.70
CA THR A 283 -12.44 30.96 -3.66
C THR A 283 -11.64 30.01 -2.79
N ALA A 284 -12.32 29.43 -1.80
CA ALA A 284 -11.81 28.29 -1.06
C ALA A 284 -12.21 26.99 -1.76
N ARG A 285 -11.31 26.01 -1.82
CA ARG A 285 -11.55 24.66 -2.33
C ARG A 285 -11.05 23.63 -1.33
N LEU A 286 -11.70 22.47 -1.30
CA LEU A 286 -11.37 21.36 -0.43
C LEU A 286 -11.27 20.09 -1.24
N TYR A 287 -10.14 19.40 -1.13
CA TYR A 287 -9.82 18.17 -1.84
C TYR A 287 -9.63 17.04 -0.83
N TYR A 288 -10.25 15.90 -1.10
CA TYR A 288 -10.15 14.68 -0.30
C TYR A 288 -9.67 13.54 -1.19
N ASP A 289 -8.58 12.88 -0.79
CA ASP A 289 -7.89 11.83 -1.57
C ASP A 289 -7.65 12.27 -3.03
N GLY A 290 -7.17 13.51 -3.19
CA GLY A 290 -6.85 14.13 -4.49
C GLY A 290 -8.05 14.60 -5.32
N LYS A 291 -9.29 14.45 -4.85
CA LYS A 291 -10.50 14.84 -5.59
C LYS A 291 -11.16 16.07 -4.98
N LEU A 292 -11.54 17.03 -5.83
CA LEU A 292 -12.31 18.20 -5.40
C LEU A 292 -13.63 17.75 -4.78
N SER A 293 -13.83 18.07 -3.50
CA SER A 293 -15.01 17.70 -2.72
C SER A 293 -15.97 18.87 -2.52
N GLY A 294 -15.46 20.10 -2.57
CA GLY A 294 -16.30 21.30 -2.47
C GLY A 294 -15.52 22.58 -2.75
N GLN A 295 -16.27 23.64 -3.03
CA GLN A 295 -15.72 24.99 -3.18
C GLN A 295 -16.75 26.05 -2.79
N ILE A 296 -16.27 27.21 -2.35
CA ILE A 296 -17.12 28.36 -2.00
C ILE A 296 -16.39 29.66 -2.32
N ALA A 297 -17.12 30.65 -2.85
CA ALA A 297 -16.64 32.02 -2.93
C ALA A 297 -16.69 32.64 -1.53
N THR A 298 -15.56 33.12 -1.04
CA THR A 298 -15.41 33.53 0.36
C THR A 298 -14.30 34.57 0.49
N LYS A 299 -14.36 35.40 1.54
CA LYS A 299 -13.34 36.43 1.81
C LYS A 299 -12.79 36.23 3.21
N ILE A 300 -11.60 35.66 3.30
CA ILE A 300 -11.01 35.30 4.59
C ILE A 300 -10.12 36.45 5.11
N ASN A 301 -9.99 36.53 6.42
CA ASN A 301 -8.96 37.32 7.07
C ASN A 301 -8.36 36.48 8.20
N THR A 302 -7.09 36.11 8.09
CA THR A 302 -6.38 35.33 9.11
C THR A 302 -5.41 36.22 9.86
N VAL A 303 -5.56 36.32 11.18
CA VAL A 303 -4.65 37.08 12.03
C VAL A 303 -3.68 36.10 12.66
N LEU A 304 -2.41 36.18 12.28
CA LEU A 304 -1.36 35.41 12.93
C LEU A 304 -1.24 35.88 14.39
N ASP A 305 -1.22 34.95 15.33
CA ASP A 305 -1.16 35.24 16.76
C ASP A 305 0.06 34.63 17.46
N GLY A 306 0.98 34.08 16.67
CA GLY A 306 2.17 33.42 17.17
C GLY A 306 1.95 31.94 17.49
N THR A 307 0.86 31.31 17.03
CA THR A 307 0.61 29.89 17.29
C THR A 307 -0.06 29.16 16.13
N PHE A 308 0.55 28.07 15.67
CA PHE A 308 -0.15 26.97 15.01
C PHE A 308 -0.36 25.81 15.98
N ARG A 309 -1.34 24.96 15.66
CA ARG A 309 -1.58 23.69 16.35
C ARG A 309 -1.84 22.57 15.35
N ILE A 310 -1.30 21.39 15.63
CA ILE A 310 -1.59 20.12 14.95
C ILE A 310 -2.24 19.19 15.96
N GLY A 311 -3.36 18.58 15.61
CA GLY A 311 -4.10 17.65 16.46
C GLY A 311 -4.99 18.30 17.53
N ALA A 312 -5.03 19.63 17.62
CA ALA A 312 -5.85 20.33 18.61
C ALA A 312 -6.44 21.63 18.07
N ASN A 313 -7.44 22.12 18.80
CA ASN A 313 -8.10 23.39 18.52
C ASN A 313 -7.43 24.56 19.26
N THR A 314 -7.75 25.80 18.87
CA THR A 314 -6.97 26.96 19.33
C THR A 314 -7.12 27.33 20.81
N ASN A 315 -8.27 27.03 21.45
CA ASN A 315 -8.56 27.51 22.82
C ASN A 315 -9.25 26.46 23.70
N GLU A 316 -9.48 25.25 23.19
CA GLU A 316 -10.20 24.20 23.90
C GLU A 316 -9.71 22.83 23.43
N HIS A 317 -9.87 21.84 24.29
CA HIS A 317 -9.42 20.47 24.03
C HIS A 317 -10.57 19.49 23.77
N SER A 318 -11.81 20.00 23.65
CA SER A 318 -13.01 19.18 23.36
C SER A 318 -13.01 18.62 21.93
N ARG A 319 -12.13 19.12 21.06
CA ARG A 319 -12.02 18.81 19.63
C ARG A 319 -10.64 18.28 19.23
N ASP A 320 -9.85 17.86 20.20
CA ASP A 320 -8.53 17.28 19.97
C ASP A 320 -8.67 15.99 19.17
N PHE A 321 -7.86 15.89 18.12
CA PHE A 321 -7.87 14.77 17.22
C PHE A 321 -7.45 13.47 17.92
N VAL A 322 -8.06 12.38 17.48
CA VAL A 322 -7.73 11.02 17.93
C VAL A 322 -7.51 10.18 16.69
N GLY A 323 -6.29 9.67 16.53
CA GLY A 323 -5.79 9.04 15.32
C GLY A 323 -4.39 9.54 14.98
N GLN A 324 -3.97 9.30 13.74
CA GLN A 324 -2.61 9.62 13.29
C GLN A 324 -2.61 10.77 12.30
N ILE A 325 -1.61 11.67 12.38
CA ILE A 325 -1.38 12.75 11.39
C ILE A 325 0.07 12.64 10.90
N ASP A 326 0.26 12.90 9.62
CA ASP A 326 1.57 12.93 8.97
C ASP A 326 1.60 14.02 7.88
N ASP A 327 2.80 14.43 7.46
CA ASP A 327 3.07 15.24 6.28
C ASP A 327 2.25 16.55 6.21
N VAL A 328 2.26 17.31 7.32
CA VAL A 328 1.54 18.58 7.41
C VAL A 328 2.35 19.67 6.71
N ALA A 329 1.79 20.26 5.65
CA ALA A 329 2.43 21.29 4.85
C ALA A 329 1.51 22.52 4.69
N VAL A 330 2.12 23.70 4.76
CA VAL A 330 1.47 24.98 4.46
C VAL A 330 2.21 25.64 3.31
N TYR A 331 1.45 26.12 2.32
CA TYR A 331 1.97 26.82 1.15
C TYR A 331 1.43 28.25 1.08
N ASN A 332 2.27 29.19 0.64
CA ASN A 332 1.89 30.58 0.35
C ASN A 332 1.34 30.78 -1.09
N ARG A 333 1.01 29.67 -1.74
CA ARG A 333 0.36 29.61 -3.05
C ARG A 333 -0.74 28.56 -3.08
N VAL A 334 -1.55 28.62 -4.12
CA VAL A 334 -2.51 27.56 -4.46
C VAL A 334 -1.73 26.39 -5.08
N LEU A 335 -2.04 25.17 -4.64
CA LEU A 335 -1.52 23.92 -5.19
C LEU A 335 -2.27 23.49 -6.46
#